data_AF-A0A3N1D070-F1
#
_entry.id   AF-A0A3N1D070-F1
#
_cell.length_a   1.000
_cell.length_b   1.000
_cell.length_c   1.000
_cell.angle_alpha   90.00
_cell.angle_beta   90.00
_cell.angle_gamma   90.00
#
_symmetry.space_group_name_H-M   'P 1'
#
loop_
_entity.id
_entity.type
_entity.pdbx_description
1 polymer ?
#
loop_
_entity_poly.entity_id
_entity_poly.type
_entity_poly.pdbx_seq_one_letter_code
_entity_poly.pdbx_strand_id
1 'polypeptide(L)'
;MRIPHYGPGDQIPPPVLVAAWFKIGDLATERVPFWAAHWIADGMDGEALAILAGMDGSDPHEVRDLLPAALADTRTAVPHEISDAVTIVYRDLARLHLADKISARELIFKVAELIENAHPARDYLDQPLGAANGLDYEWTCDHCRTPEELTKIVHGACLAQVRQQQTPHPSG
;
A
#
# COMPACT_ATOMS: atom_id res chain seq x y z
N MET A 1 3.56 2.05 -7.88
CA MET A 1 3.98 0.71 -7.45
C MET A 1 2.97 -0.31 -7.94
N ARG A 2 3.39 -1.14 -8.88
CA ARG A 2 2.64 -2.35 -9.20
C ARG A 2 2.98 -3.39 -8.13
N ILE A 3 2.10 -3.55 -7.16
CA ILE A 3 2.13 -4.77 -6.35
C ILE A 3 1.58 -5.89 -7.25
N PRO A 4 2.35 -6.95 -7.50
CA PRO A 4 1.95 -8.01 -8.43
C PRO A 4 0.67 -8.74 -8.03
N HIS A 5 0.17 -8.55 -6.80
CA HIS A 5 -1.02 -9.22 -6.26
C HIS A 5 -2.35 -8.49 -6.48
N TYR A 6 -2.34 -7.29 -7.06
CA TYR A 6 -3.57 -6.53 -7.28
C TYR A 6 -3.79 -6.26 -8.77
N GLY A 7 -4.51 -7.16 -9.46
CA GLY A 7 -4.72 -7.11 -10.91
C GLY A 7 -5.76 -8.14 -11.40
N PRO A 8 -6.06 -8.17 -12.72
CA PRO A 8 -7.00 -9.13 -13.30
C PRO A 8 -6.55 -10.58 -13.06
N GLY A 9 -7.38 -11.35 -12.34
CA GLY A 9 -7.05 -12.72 -11.93
C GLY A 9 -6.35 -12.83 -10.56
N ASP A 10 -6.02 -11.70 -9.93
CA ASP A 10 -5.44 -11.61 -8.60
C ASP A 10 -6.42 -10.98 -7.59
N GLN A 11 -5.93 -10.55 -6.43
CA GLN A 11 -6.74 -9.94 -5.38
C GLN A 11 -7.23 -8.55 -5.81
N ILE A 12 -8.43 -8.16 -5.37
CA ILE A 12 -8.91 -6.78 -5.52
C ILE A 12 -8.49 -6.00 -4.26
N PRO A 13 -7.80 -4.86 -4.38
CA PRO A 13 -7.45 -4.07 -3.23
C PRO A 13 -8.71 -3.45 -2.62
N PRO A 14 -8.83 -3.37 -1.29
CA PRO A 14 -9.92 -2.63 -0.68
C PRO A 14 -9.76 -1.13 -0.96
N PRO A 15 -10.85 -0.34 -0.99
CA PRO A 15 -10.79 1.10 -1.30
C PRO A 15 -9.81 1.88 -0.40
N VAL A 16 -9.71 1.52 0.89
CA VAL A 16 -8.76 2.15 1.84
C VAL A 16 -7.30 2.02 1.42
N LEU A 17 -6.93 0.91 0.77
CA LEU A 17 -5.58 0.69 0.28
C LEU A 17 -5.30 1.54 -0.96
N VAL A 18 -6.29 1.65 -1.86
CA VAL A 18 -6.21 2.54 -3.03
C VAL A 18 -6.13 4.01 -2.62
N ALA A 19 -6.89 4.42 -1.60
CA ALA A 19 -6.81 5.76 -1.03
C ALA A 19 -5.41 6.09 -0.47
N ALA A 20 -4.77 5.11 0.17
CA ALA A 20 -3.41 5.25 0.66
C ALA A 20 -2.38 5.39 -0.48
N TRP A 21 -2.44 4.53 -1.51
CA TRP A 21 -1.56 4.69 -2.67
C TRP A 21 -1.77 6.00 -3.42
N PHE A 22 -3.03 6.45 -3.54
CA PHE A 22 -3.35 7.76 -4.10
C PHE A 22 -2.67 8.89 -3.32
N LYS A 23 -2.76 8.87 -1.98
CA LYS A 23 -2.11 9.87 -1.12
C LYS A 23 -0.58 9.85 -1.26
N ILE A 24 0.02 8.68 -1.43
CA ILE A 24 1.47 8.52 -1.61
C ILE A 24 1.93 8.96 -3.01
N GLY A 25 1.00 9.05 -3.97
CA GLY A 25 1.32 9.39 -5.36
C GLY A 25 1.78 8.18 -6.19
N ASP A 26 1.62 6.96 -5.65
CA ASP A 26 2.23 5.75 -6.19
C ASP A 26 1.20 4.73 -6.74
N LEU A 27 0.07 5.26 -7.18
CA LEU A 27 -1.08 4.53 -7.66
C LEU A 27 -0.94 4.09 -9.13
N ALA A 28 -1.24 2.81 -9.40
CA ALA A 28 -1.40 2.29 -10.76
C ALA A 28 -2.78 2.68 -11.33
N THR A 29 -2.90 3.92 -11.83
CA THR A 29 -4.16 4.53 -12.30
C THR A 29 -4.85 3.68 -13.37
N GLU A 30 -4.09 2.98 -14.21
CA GLU A 30 -4.62 2.13 -15.27
C GLU A 30 -5.44 0.93 -14.75
N ARG A 31 -5.28 0.55 -13.48
CA ARG A 31 -6.02 -0.57 -12.86
C ARG A 31 -7.23 -0.12 -12.05
N VAL A 32 -7.33 1.16 -11.73
CA VAL A 32 -8.35 1.71 -10.82
C VAL A 32 -9.77 1.49 -11.37
N PRO A 33 -10.07 1.71 -12.66
CA PRO A 33 -11.42 1.45 -13.19
C PRO A 33 -11.87 0.01 -13.00
N PHE A 34 -10.98 -0.95 -13.22
CA PHE A 34 -11.26 -2.36 -13.00
C PHE A 34 -11.55 -2.66 -11.52
N TRP A 35 -10.77 -2.10 -10.59
CA TRP A 35 -11.06 -2.26 -9.15
C TRP A 35 -12.39 -1.63 -8.75
N ALA A 36 -12.73 -0.46 -9.30
CA ALA A 36 -14.01 0.20 -9.07
C ALA A 36 -15.20 -0.68 -9.52
N ALA A 37 -15.10 -1.34 -10.68
CA ALA A 37 -16.11 -2.28 -11.14
C ALA A 37 -16.32 -3.45 -10.16
N HIS A 38 -15.23 -3.96 -9.56
CA HIS A 38 -15.33 -4.99 -8.53
C HIS A 38 -15.96 -4.49 -7.23
N TRP A 39 -15.64 -3.27 -6.78
CA TRP A 39 -16.28 -2.69 -5.61
C TRP A 39 -17.79 -2.51 -5.80
N ILE A 40 -18.24 -2.18 -7.01
CA ILE A 40 -19.67 -2.16 -7.35
C ILE A 40 -20.28 -3.56 -7.26
N ALA A 41 -19.60 -4.57 -7.80
CA ALA A 41 -20.05 -5.96 -7.70
C ALA A 41 -20.14 -6.46 -6.25
N ASP A 42 -19.30 -5.92 -5.35
CA ASP A 42 -19.31 -6.18 -3.91
C ASP A 42 -20.37 -5.36 -3.14
N GLY A 43 -21.20 -4.58 -3.84
CA GLY A 43 -22.34 -3.86 -3.29
C GLY A 43 -22.07 -2.42 -2.84
N MET A 44 -20.92 -1.85 -3.21
CA MET A 44 -20.70 -0.40 -3.10
C MET A 44 -21.39 0.31 -4.27
N ASP A 45 -21.84 1.55 -4.07
CA ASP A 45 -22.58 2.27 -5.11
C ASP A 45 -22.40 3.78 -4.96
N GLY A 46 -22.51 4.49 -6.08
CA GLY A 46 -22.40 5.93 -6.19
C GLY A 46 -22.05 6.38 -7.60
N GLU A 47 -22.43 7.61 -7.93
CA GLU A 47 -22.32 8.13 -9.29
C GLU A 47 -20.86 8.23 -9.75
N ALA A 48 -19.97 8.76 -8.92
CA ALA A 48 -18.56 8.91 -9.27
C ALA A 48 -17.88 7.54 -9.37
N LEU A 49 -18.25 6.60 -8.51
CA LEU A 49 -17.79 5.21 -8.57
C LEU A 49 -18.23 4.51 -9.86
N ALA A 50 -19.48 4.69 -10.29
CA ALA A 50 -20.00 4.13 -11.54
C ALA A 50 -19.32 4.72 -12.78
N ILE A 51 -19.08 6.03 -12.80
CA ILE A 51 -18.32 6.69 -13.86
C ILE A 51 -16.90 6.12 -13.92
N LEU A 52 -16.21 6.04 -12.77
CA LEU A 52 -14.86 5.51 -12.67
C LEU A 52 -14.76 4.07 -13.17
N ALA A 53 -15.74 3.21 -12.82
CA ALA A 53 -15.78 1.82 -13.26
C ALA A 53 -15.99 1.65 -14.78
N GLY A 54 -16.60 2.64 -15.43
CA GLY A 54 -16.83 2.66 -16.87
C GLY A 54 -15.63 3.15 -17.69
N MET A 55 -14.58 3.69 -17.04
CA MET A 55 -13.39 4.19 -17.72
C MET A 55 -12.48 3.04 -18.19
N ASP A 56 -11.71 3.29 -19.26
CA ASP A 56 -10.67 2.36 -19.71
C ASP A 56 -9.32 2.56 -18.99
N GLY A 57 -9.18 3.65 -18.21
CA GLY A 57 -7.98 3.99 -17.44
C GLY A 57 -6.82 4.51 -18.29
N SER A 58 -7.06 4.86 -19.56
CA SER A 58 -6.04 5.34 -20.49
C SER A 58 -5.54 6.76 -20.21
N ASP A 59 -6.35 7.58 -19.53
CA ASP A 59 -5.96 8.91 -19.02
C ASP A 59 -5.74 8.86 -17.48
N PRO A 60 -4.47 8.84 -17.02
CA PRO A 60 -4.15 8.90 -15.60
C PRO A 60 -4.61 10.16 -14.88
N HIS A 61 -4.79 11.28 -15.58
CA HIS A 61 -5.25 12.53 -14.97
C HIS A 61 -6.73 12.46 -14.64
N GLU A 62 -7.54 12.02 -15.60
CA GLU A 62 -8.99 11.85 -15.41
C GLU A 62 -9.29 10.87 -14.26
N VAL A 63 -8.56 9.75 -14.20
CA VAL A 63 -8.69 8.79 -13.08
C VAL A 63 -8.34 9.44 -11.74
N ARG A 64 -7.25 10.23 -11.67
CA ARG A 64 -6.82 10.88 -10.43
C ARG A 64 -7.78 11.96 -9.97
N ASP A 65 -8.38 12.70 -10.89
CA ASP A 65 -9.32 13.78 -10.58
C ASP A 65 -10.65 13.20 -10.06
N LEU A 66 -11.11 12.08 -10.61
CA LEU A 66 -12.36 11.44 -10.21
C LEU A 66 -12.24 10.58 -8.94
N LEU A 67 -11.06 10.01 -8.68
CA LEU A 67 -10.86 9.03 -7.62
C LEU A 67 -11.27 9.50 -6.21
N PRO A 68 -11.00 10.75 -5.75
CA PRO A 68 -11.46 11.19 -4.43
C PRO A 68 -12.98 11.12 -4.26
N ALA A 69 -13.74 11.46 -5.29
CA ALA A 69 -15.21 11.37 -5.27
C ALA A 69 -15.68 9.91 -5.26
N ALA A 70 -15.08 9.06 -6.11
CA ALA A 70 -15.38 7.63 -6.12
C ALA A 70 -15.03 6.93 -4.79
N LEU A 71 -13.93 7.32 -4.13
CA LEU A 71 -13.60 6.81 -2.79
C LEU A 71 -14.64 7.24 -1.75
N ALA A 72 -15.17 8.47 -1.85
CA ALA A 72 -16.25 8.93 -0.98
C ALA A 72 -17.53 8.09 -1.15
N ASP A 73 -17.86 7.65 -2.37
CA ASP A 73 -18.98 6.73 -2.64
C ASP A 73 -18.77 5.37 -1.94
N THR A 74 -17.51 4.90 -1.83
CA THR A 74 -17.16 3.72 -1.02
C THR A 74 -17.11 3.97 0.50
N ARG A 75 -17.45 5.18 0.96
CA ARG A 75 -17.29 5.67 2.34
C ARG A 75 -15.84 5.64 2.84
N THR A 76 -14.89 5.74 1.92
CA THR A 76 -13.46 5.74 2.21
C THR A 76 -12.92 7.16 2.10
N ALA A 77 -12.37 7.67 3.20
CA ALA A 77 -11.65 8.94 3.18
C ALA A 77 -10.20 8.73 2.72
N VAL A 78 -9.67 9.68 1.95
CA VAL A 78 -8.23 9.76 1.69
C VAL A 78 -7.52 10.17 2.98
N PRO A 79 -6.44 9.46 3.40
CA PRO A 79 -5.68 9.83 4.58
C PRO A 79 -5.21 11.30 4.55
N HIS A 80 -5.38 12.00 5.68
CA HIS A 80 -4.97 13.39 5.80
C HIS A 80 -3.44 13.51 5.80
N GLU A 81 -2.78 12.68 6.61
CA GLU A 81 -1.32 12.64 6.70
C GLU A 81 -0.71 11.56 5.79
N ILE A 82 0.50 11.84 5.29
CA ILE A 82 1.26 10.87 4.48
C ILE A 82 1.68 9.67 5.32
N SER A 83 1.99 9.87 6.60
CA SER A 83 2.36 8.82 7.55
C SER A 83 1.24 7.79 7.72
N ASP A 84 -0.01 8.24 7.78
CA ASP A 84 -1.18 7.36 7.89
C ASP A 84 -1.36 6.49 6.64
N ALA A 85 -1.17 7.09 5.46
CA ALA A 85 -1.19 6.36 4.20
C ALA A 85 -0.06 5.31 4.14
N VAL A 86 1.16 5.67 4.50
CA VAL A 86 2.30 4.74 4.54
C VAL A 86 2.05 3.61 5.55
N THR A 87 1.47 3.91 6.73
CA THR A 87 1.09 2.90 7.71
C THR A 87 0.09 1.88 7.14
N ILE A 88 -0.90 2.32 6.36
CA ILE A 88 -1.87 1.44 5.70
C ILE A 88 -1.14 0.50 4.74
N VAL A 89 -0.26 1.03 3.88
CA VAL A 89 0.49 0.25 2.89
C VAL A 89 1.48 -0.71 3.54
N TYR A 90 2.22 -0.28 4.56
CA TYR A 90 3.12 -1.15 5.33
C TYR A 90 2.39 -2.31 5.97
N ARG A 91 1.20 -2.08 6.53
CA ARG A 91 0.40 -3.16 7.11
C ARG A 91 -0.05 -4.16 6.08
N ASP A 92 -0.43 -3.70 4.89
CA ASP A 92 -0.82 -4.56 3.79
C ASP A 92 0.36 -5.42 3.31
N LEU A 93 1.52 -4.82 3.06
CA LEU A 93 2.76 -5.52 2.72
C LEU A 93 3.16 -6.54 3.79
N ALA A 94 3.10 -6.17 5.06
CA ALA A 94 3.38 -7.09 6.16
C ALA A 94 2.44 -8.29 6.16
N ARG A 95 1.15 -8.09 5.89
CA ARG A 95 0.16 -9.18 5.79
C ARG A 95 0.42 -10.07 4.58
N LEU A 96 0.75 -9.50 3.42
CA LEU A 96 1.11 -10.25 2.23
C LEU A 96 2.34 -11.13 2.48
N HIS A 97 3.37 -10.60 3.15
CA HIS A 97 4.55 -11.38 3.49
C HIS A 97 4.25 -12.51 4.48
N LEU A 98 3.50 -12.21 5.55
CA LEU A 98 3.10 -13.22 6.56
C LEU A 98 2.15 -14.29 6.00
N ALA A 99 1.52 -14.04 4.86
CA ALA A 99 0.69 -14.99 4.13
C ALA A 99 1.44 -15.69 2.98
N ASP A 100 2.78 -15.60 2.95
CA ASP A 100 3.66 -16.16 1.93
C ASP A 100 3.31 -15.74 0.49
N LYS A 101 2.75 -14.52 0.33
CA LYS A 101 2.41 -13.96 -1.00
C LYS A 101 3.56 -13.19 -1.62
N ILE A 102 4.34 -12.50 -0.79
CA ILE A 102 5.60 -11.84 -1.19
C ILE A 102 6.76 -12.34 -0.36
N SER A 103 7.91 -12.49 -0.99
CA SER A 103 9.17 -12.79 -0.29
C SER A 103 9.65 -11.59 0.54
N ALA A 104 10.52 -11.85 1.52
CA ALA A 104 11.15 -10.80 2.32
C ALA A 104 11.94 -9.81 1.47
N ARG A 105 12.59 -10.31 0.41
CA ARG A 105 13.33 -9.48 -0.55
C ARG A 105 12.40 -8.57 -1.32
N GLU A 106 11.34 -9.11 -1.93
CA GLU A 106 10.37 -8.29 -2.66
C GLU A 106 9.73 -7.21 -1.78
N LEU A 107 9.36 -7.57 -0.54
CA LEU A 107 8.81 -6.62 0.42
C LEU A 107 9.75 -5.43 0.65
N ILE A 108 11.03 -5.69 0.90
CA ILE A 108 12.00 -4.63 1.23
C ILE A 108 12.26 -3.71 0.03
N PHE A 109 12.33 -4.25 -1.18
CA PHE A 109 12.42 -3.41 -2.38
C PHE A 109 11.16 -2.54 -2.55
N LYS A 110 9.98 -3.05 -2.19
CA LYS A 110 8.74 -2.25 -2.18
C LYS A 110 8.72 -1.18 -1.09
N VAL A 111 9.24 -1.48 0.09
CA VAL A 111 9.38 -0.49 1.17
C VAL A 111 10.32 0.64 0.74
N ALA A 112 11.44 0.32 0.11
CA ALA A 112 12.38 1.33 -0.41
C ALA A 112 11.72 2.20 -1.51
N GLU A 113 11.07 1.60 -2.51
CA GLU A 113 10.31 2.31 -3.55
C GLU A 113 9.26 3.25 -2.94
N LEU A 114 8.53 2.78 -1.92
CA LEU A 114 7.52 3.59 -1.22
C LEU A 114 8.13 4.80 -0.51
N ILE A 115 9.28 4.63 0.14
CA ILE A 115 9.97 5.70 0.87
C ILE A 115 10.50 6.76 -0.08
N GLU A 116 11.00 6.36 -1.25
CA GLU A 116 11.45 7.29 -2.30
C GLU A 116 10.30 8.13 -2.86
N ASN A 117 9.11 7.53 -2.98
CA ASN A 117 7.90 8.19 -3.51
C ASN A 117 7.16 9.02 -2.45
N ALA A 118 7.21 8.64 -1.18
CA ALA A 118 6.59 9.38 -0.08
C ALA A 118 7.41 10.65 0.24
N HIS A 119 6.87 11.81 -0.14
CA HIS A 119 7.42 13.15 0.10
C HIS A 119 7.64 13.46 1.62
N PRO A 120 8.37 14.54 1.99
CA PRO A 120 9.59 14.49 2.80
C PRO A 120 9.41 14.22 4.32
N ALA A 121 8.21 13.99 4.82
CA ALA A 121 7.97 13.73 6.24
C ALA A 121 8.57 12.36 6.57
N ARG A 122 9.39 12.23 7.61
CA ARG A 122 10.16 11.00 7.85
C ARG A 122 9.62 10.13 8.99
N ASP A 123 8.51 10.52 9.60
CA ASP A 123 7.93 9.85 10.78
C ASP A 123 7.52 8.40 10.48
N TYR A 124 7.30 8.04 9.20
CA TYR A 124 7.06 6.66 8.80
C TYR A 124 8.33 5.77 8.84
N LEU A 125 9.53 6.34 8.90
CA LEU A 125 10.78 5.58 9.09
C LEU A 125 10.89 4.99 10.50
N ASP A 126 10.21 5.57 11.49
CA ASP A 126 10.18 5.05 12.85
C ASP A 126 9.24 3.83 13.01
N GLN A 127 8.45 3.52 11.98
CA GLN A 127 7.61 2.32 11.97
C GLN A 127 8.46 1.07 11.75
N PRO A 128 8.04 -0.12 12.24
CA PRO A 128 8.82 -1.35 12.16
C PRO A 128 9.30 -1.69 10.74
N LEU A 129 8.44 -1.53 9.73
CA LEU A 129 8.86 -1.72 8.34
C LEU A 129 9.67 -0.55 7.79
N GLY A 130 9.41 0.69 8.22
CA GLY A 130 10.23 1.84 7.87
C GLY A 130 11.67 1.73 8.40
N ALA A 131 11.84 1.17 9.59
CA ALA A 131 13.14 0.92 10.21
C ALA A 131 13.93 -0.20 9.50
N ALA A 132 13.27 -0.97 8.64
CA ALA A 132 13.90 -1.95 7.76
C ALA A 132 14.37 -1.34 6.42
N ASN A 133 14.21 -0.02 6.24
CA ASN A 133 14.79 0.69 5.11
C ASN A 133 16.32 0.55 5.07
N GLY A 134 16.88 0.44 3.86
CA GLY A 134 18.31 0.22 3.65
C GLY A 134 18.73 -1.25 3.66
N LEU A 135 17.85 -2.19 4.09
CA LEU A 135 18.12 -3.62 3.96
C LEU A 135 18.18 -4.07 2.50
N ASP A 136 17.54 -3.35 1.57
CA ASP A 136 17.60 -3.56 0.12
C ASP A 136 19.05 -3.56 -0.40
N TYR A 137 19.88 -2.66 0.11
CA TYR A 137 21.32 -2.64 -0.20
C TYR A 137 22.03 -3.89 0.31
N GLU A 138 21.66 -4.39 1.48
CA GLU A 138 22.30 -5.57 2.07
C GLU A 138 22.00 -6.86 1.31
N TRP A 139 20.83 -6.94 0.65
CA TRP A 139 20.50 -8.04 -0.25
C TRP A 139 21.38 -8.13 -1.50
N THR A 140 22.14 -7.07 -1.81
CA THR A 140 23.00 -6.99 -3.01
C THR A 140 24.48 -6.90 -2.68
N CYS A 141 24.84 -6.93 -1.40
CA CYS A 141 26.19 -6.72 -0.90
C CYS A 141 26.83 -8.05 -0.45
N ASP A 142 28.01 -8.37 -1.00
CA ASP A 142 28.70 -9.64 -0.76
C ASP A 142 29.25 -9.83 0.67
N HIS A 143 29.35 -8.75 1.45
CA HIS A 143 29.90 -8.74 2.82
C HIS A 143 28.86 -8.33 3.88
N CYS A 144 27.58 -8.42 3.54
CA CYS A 144 26.47 -8.04 4.41
C CYS A 144 25.83 -9.28 5.08
N ARG A 145 24.75 -9.06 5.84
CA ARG A 145 23.99 -10.14 6.49
C ARG A 145 23.48 -11.16 5.48
N THR A 146 23.32 -12.42 5.91
CA THR A 146 22.87 -13.48 5.00
C THR A 146 21.38 -13.31 4.64
N PRO A 147 20.94 -13.88 3.49
CA PRO A 147 19.52 -13.95 3.15
C PRO A 147 18.60 -14.45 4.27
N GLU A 148 19.04 -15.46 5.03
CA GLU A 148 18.27 -16.02 6.15
C GLU A 148 18.17 -15.04 7.32
N GLU A 149 19.24 -14.32 7.63
CA GLU A 149 19.25 -13.28 8.66
C GLU A 149 18.34 -12.12 8.27
N LEU A 150 18.47 -11.62 7.05
CA LEU A 150 17.62 -10.56 6.51
C LEU A 150 16.15 -10.99 6.53
N THR A 151 15.84 -12.21 6.11
CA THR A 151 14.47 -12.76 6.15
C THR A 151 13.91 -12.76 7.57
N LYS A 152 14.69 -13.18 8.58
CA LYS A 152 14.24 -13.17 9.98
C LYS A 152 13.93 -11.75 10.48
N ILE A 153 14.75 -10.78 10.08
CA ILE A 153 14.56 -9.37 10.47
C ILE A 153 13.30 -8.80 9.83
N VAL A 154 13.12 -9.02 8.52
CA VAL A 154 11.92 -8.60 7.78
C VAL A 154 10.67 -9.23 8.37
N HIS A 155 10.70 -10.53 8.66
CA HIS A 155 9.58 -11.23 9.28
C HIS A 155 9.25 -10.66 10.68
N GLY A 156 10.28 -10.37 11.49
CA GLY A 156 10.11 -9.71 12.78
C GLY A 156 9.48 -8.32 12.67
N ALA A 157 9.92 -7.52 11.70
CA ALA A 157 9.35 -6.21 11.41
C ALA A 157 7.89 -6.30 10.95
N CYS A 158 7.53 -7.28 10.10
CA CYS A 158 6.16 -7.52 9.67
C CYS A 158 5.24 -7.88 10.85
N LEU A 159 5.68 -8.77 11.74
CA LEU A 159 4.93 -9.11 12.95
C LEU A 159 4.71 -7.87 13.83
N ALA A 160 5.73 -7.04 14.01
CA ALA A 160 5.62 -5.80 14.79
C ALA A 160 4.66 -4.80 14.12
N GLN A 161 4.76 -4.60 12.81
CA GLN A 161 3.93 -3.68 12.03
C GLN A 161 2.43 -4.02 12.14
N VAL A 162 2.08 -5.29 12.07
CA VAL A 162 0.68 -5.74 12.21
C VAL A 162 0.18 -5.58 13.65
N ARG A 163 1.05 -5.67 14.66
CA ARG A 163 0.69 -5.55 16.09
C ARG A 163 0.48 -4.12 16.58
N GLN A 164 1.06 -3.12 15.93
CA GLN A 164 1.01 -1.71 16.39
C GLN A 164 -0.42 -1.12 16.50
N GLN A 165 -1.45 -1.76 15.95
CA GLN A 165 -2.84 -1.32 16.13
C GLN A 165 -3.57 -1.91 17.35
N GLN A 166 -2.92 -2.75 18.16
CA GLN A 166 -3.56 -3.27 19.39
C GLN A 166 -3.39 -2.35 20.60
N THR A 167 -2.65 -1.25 20.49
CA THR A 167 -2.57 -0.24 21.55
C THR A 167 -3.56 0.89 21.24
N PRO A 168 -4.66 1.05 22.00
CA PRO A 168 -5.51 2.22 21.87
C PRO A 168 -4.70 3.47 22.23
N HIS A 169 -4.81 4.50 21.39
CA HIS A 169 -4.28 5.83 21.68
C HIS A 169 -4.92 6.33 22.98
N PRO A 170 -4.16 6.67 24.04
CA PRO A 170 -4.75 7.25 25.24
C PRO A 170 -5.26 8.65 24.88
N SER A 171 -6.58 8.84 24.91
CA SER A 171 -7.18 10.17 24.93
C SER A 171 -6.73 10.87 26.21
N GLY A 172 -5.81 11.81 26.08
CA GLY A 172 -5.39 12.76 27.13
C GLY A 172 -5.92 14.15 26.82
#